data_AF-A0A965TB80-F1
#
_entry.id   AF-A0A965TB80-F1
#
_cell.length_a   1.000
_cell.length_b   1.000
_cell.length_c   1.000
_cell.angle_alpha   90.00
_cell.angle_beta   90.00
_cell.angle_gamma   90.00
#
_symmetry.space_group_name_H-M   'P 1'
#
loop_
_entity.id
_entity.type
_entity.pdbx_description
1 polymer ?
#
loop_
_entity_poly.entity_id
_entity_poly.type
_entity_poly.pdbx_seq_one_letter_code
_entity_poly.pdbx_strand_id
1 'polypeptide(L)'
;MQSGLYEALIDKGYLIVHSELKYEGNDATVYKQLLPEQIHFQSYPFCWSYIQWRKAIIAFLEINKIALNYGMILKDATPFNFFFKQGSAILLDTSSFEFFKEGAPWLAYKQFCSEFLSPIALMHYNGQIWSGMVKANLKGLPLNFVSKQLPLKSWFNLTCLLHIHMHAKYANTESSVQEENTRKSKVQEGFTKEKLLSLLDMILSTVKNWKQAYNIEKHWQGYYEHDIESPIYLNRKEEIITKWLSNVKPKTVIDLGANTGRFSLLAAKEVKQVIALESDYNCVDAIEIAINEGQIKNILVQQIDLAETSPNFGALEKEYSSIFQRISNSHLSPSLVMALAIIHHLHFCNFLSF
;
A
#
# COMPACT_ATOMS: atom_id res chain seq x y z
N MET A 1 2.53 -4.32 25.32
CA MET A 1 2.05 -5.66 25.68
C MET A 1 0.99 -5.61 26.78
N GLN A 2 1.29 -5.16 28.00
CA GLN A 2 0.31 -5.23 29.12
C GLN A 2 -1.01 -4.46 28.93
N SER A 3 -1.08 -3.49 28.02
CA SER A 3 -2.32 -2.75 27.74
C SER A 3 -3.39 -3.59 27.03
N GLY A 4 -3.05 -4.73 26.42
CA GLY A 4 -3.98 -5.51 25.58
C GLY A 4 -4.09 -5.02 24.12
N LEU A 5 -3.49 -3.86 23.80
CA LEU A 5 -3.52 -3.31 22.44
C LEU A 5 -2.79 -4.21 21.44
N TYR A 6 -1.67 -4.80 21.84
CA TYR A 6 -0.89 -5.67 20.97
C TYR A 6 -1.73 -6.87 20.52
N GLU A 7 -2.30 -7.58 21.48
CA GLU A 7 -3.14 -8.76 21.27
C GLU A 7 -4.34 -8.39 20.39
N ALA A 8 -5.03 -7.28 20.68
CA ALA A 8 -6.15 -6.82 19.88
C ALA A 8 -5.80 -6.52 18.41
N LEU A 9 -4.59 -5.99 18.14
CA LEU A 9 -4.13 -5.70 16.78
C LEU A 9 -3.65 -6.96 16.05
N ILE A 10 -2.98 -7.88 16.75
CA ILE A 10 -2.56 -9.17 16.18
C ILE A 10 -3.77 -10.02 15.80
N ASP A 11 -4.77 -10.12 16.69
CA ASP A 11 -5.99 -10.91 16.45
C ASP A 11 -6.79 -10.40 15.24
N LYS A 12 -6.68 -9.09 14.95
CA LYS A 12 -7.27 -8.45 13.77
C LYS A 12 -6.38 -8.51 12.52
N GLY A 13 -5.14 -8.99 12.65
CA GLY A 13 -4.16 -9.03 11.56
C GLY A 13 -3.67 -7.65 11.12
N TYR A 14 -3.65 -6.67 12.02
CA TYR A 14 -3.25 -5.28 11.72
C TYR A 14 -1.82 -4.93 12.09
N LEU A 15 -1.18 -5.69 12.97
CA LEU A 15 0.19 -5.46 13.40
C LEU A 15 1.04 -6.71 13.12
N ILE A 16 2.31 -6.51 12.81
CA ILE A 16 3.25 -7.61 12.65
C ILE A 16 3.47 -8.32 13.98
N VAL A 17 3.37 -9.65 13.95
CA VAL A 17 3.69 -10.48 15.11
C VAL A 17 5.17 -10.32 15.42
N HIS A 18 5.49 -10.12 16.70
CA HIS A 18 6.85 -10.09 17.18
C HIS A 18 6.98 -10.81 18.51
N SER A 19 8.21 -11.27 18.79
CA SER A 19 8.60 -11.81 20.09
C SER A 19 9.49 -10.83 20.83
N GLU A 20 9.41 -10.82 22.16
CA GLU A 20 10.32 -10.05 22.99
C GLU A 20 11.61 -10.86 23.20
N LEU A 21 12.76 -10.26 22.90
CA LEU A 21 14.06 -10.85 23.20
C LEU A 21 14.62 -10.27 24.49
N LYS A 22 15.39 -11.08 25.21
CA LYS A 22 16.22 -10.59 26.30
C LYS A 22 17.36 -9.76 25.70
N TYR A 23 17.42 -8.48 26.06
CA TYR A 23 18.53 -7.63 25.66
C TYR A 23 19.79 -8.03 26.44
N GLU A 24 20.85 -8.44 25.73
CA GLU A 24 22.12 -8.87 26.31
C GLU A 24 23.21 -7.78 26.26
N GLY A 25 22.87 -6.58 25.80
CA GLY A 25 23.79 -5.43 25.76
C GLY A 25 23.83 -4.64 27.07
N ASN A 26 24.76 -3.70 27.15
CA ASN A 26 25.00 -2.86 28.34
C ASN A 26 24.40 -1.45 28.23
N ASP A 27 23.63 -1.15 27.18
CA ASP A 27 23.02 0.16 27.00
C ASP A 27 21.76 0.31 27.86
N ALA A 28 21.85 1.16 28.89
CA ALA A 28 20.75 1.45 29.80
C ALA A 28 19.57 2.18 29.14
N THR A 29 19.72 2.71 27.93
CA THR A 29 18.64 3.37 27.17
C THR A 29 17.73 2.37 26.46
N VAL A 30 18.19 1.13 26.28
CA VAL A 30 17.40 0.08 25.62
C VAL A 30 16.37 -0.46 26.61
N TYR A 31 15.12 -0.03 26.45
CA TYR A 31 14.01 -0.56 27.24
C TYR A 31 13.72 -2.03 26.89
N LYS A 32 13.70 -2.37 25.60
CA LYS A 32 13.33 -3.70 25.11
C LYS A 32 13.84 -3.96 23.70
N GLN A 33 14.14 -5.22 23.39
CA GLN A 33 14.47 -5.69 22.05
C GLN A 33 13.32 -6.57 21.52
N LEU A 34 12.89 -6.31 20.28
CA LEU A 34 11.84 -7.08 19.62
C LEU A 34 12.42 -7.83 18.43
N LEU A 35 11.89 -9.02 18.17
CA LEU A 35 12.13 -9.79 16.96
C LEU A 35 10.80 -9.96 16.20
N PRO A 36 10.51 -9.07 15.25
CA PRO A 36 9.37 -9.21 14.35
C PRO A 36 9.50 -10.41 13.42
N GLU A 37 8.36 -10.93 12.99
CA GLU A 37 8.30 -11.87 11.86
C GLU A 37 8.99 -11.23 10.64
N GLN A 38 9.80 -12.03 9.93
CA GLN A 38 10.60 -11.52 8.83
C GLN A 38 9.77 -11.40 7.55
N ILE A 39 9.81 -10.23 6.92
CA ILE A 39 9.13 -9.97 5.66
C ILE A 39 10.00 -10.48 4.51
N HIS A 40 9.57 -11.56 3.86
CA HIS A 40 10.35 -12.20 2.79
C HIS A 40 10.30 -11.46 1.45
N PHE A 41 9.25 -10.68 1.21
CA PHE A 41 9.12 -9.81 0.05
C PHE A 41 8.43 -8.51 0.45
N GLN A 42 9.13 -7.39 0.27
CA GLN A 42 8.59 -6.08 0.61
C GLN A 42 7.80 -5.50 -0.57
N SER A 43 6.51 -5.26 -0.36
CA SER A 43 5.65 -4.50 -1.27
C SER A 43 5.75 -3.01 -0.92
N TYR A 44 6.36 -2.19 -1.77
CA TYR A 44 6.42 -0.75 -1.51
C TYR A 44 5.16 0.00 -1.99
N PRO A 45 4.77 1.11 -1.34
CA PRO A 45 3.60 1.90 -1.71
C PRO A 45 3.49 2.31 -3.18
N PHE A 46 4.62 2.62 -3.82
CA PHE A 46 4.67 2.99 -5.24
C PHE A 46 4.47 1.81 -6.20
N CYS A 47 4.37 0.58 -5.70
CA CYS A 47 4.02 -0.62 -6.47
C CYS A 47 2.62 -1.15 -6.11
N TRP A 48 1.87 -0.43 -5.28
CA TRP A 48 0.55 -0.88 -4.85
C TRP A 48 -0.54 -0.55 -5.85
N SER A 49 -1.50 -1.47 -5.96
CA SER A 49 -2.76 -1.25 -6.64
C SER A 49 -3.65 -0.24 -5.89
N TYR A 50 -4.69 0.28 -6.54
CA TYR A 50 -5.65 1.15 -5.87
C TYR A 50 -6.35 0.42 -4.71
N ILE A 51 -6.75 -0.83 -4.91
CA ILE A 51 -7.32 -1.67 -3.85
C ILE A 51 -6.34 -1.85 -2.69
N GLN A 52 -5.06 -2.06 -2.97
CA GLN A 52 -4.03 -2.15 -1.93
C GLN A 52 -3.88 -0.82 -1.17
N TRP A 53 -3.78 0.31 -1.86
CA TRP A 53 -3.78 1.63 -1.23
C TRP A 53 -4.99 1.85 -0.31
N ARG A 54 -6.19 1.43 -0.74
CA ARG A 54 -7.40 1.47 0.08
C ARG A 54 -7.31 0.59 1.32
N LYS A 55 -6.81 -0.65 1.18
CA LYS A 55 -6.61 -1.56 2.31
C LYS A 55 -5.67 -0.93 3.36
N ALA A 56 -4.56 -0.32 2.91
CA ALA A 56 -3.58 0.29 3.80
C ALA A 56 -4.14 1.49 4.58
N ILE A 57 -4.81 2.44 3.91
CA ILE A 57 -5.42 3.59 4.60
C ILE A 57 -6.57 3.17 5.53
N ILE A 58 -7.36 2.15 5.15
CA ILE A 58 -8.41 1.61 6.02
C ILE A 58 -7.78 0.95 7.25
N ALA A 59 -6.75 0.14 7.07
CA ALA A 59 -6.01 -0.47 8.18
C ALA A 59 -5.46 0.60 9.12
N PHE A 60 -4.82 1.65 8.60
CA PHE A 60 -4.33 2.77 9.40
C PHE A 60 -5.44 3.44 10.24
N LEU A 61 -6.61 3.70 9.64
CA LEU A 61 -7.73 4.33 10.35
C LEU A 61 -8.32 3.41 11.43
N GLU A 62 -8.50 2.12 11.13
CA GLU A 62 -9.02 1.14 12.09
C GLU A 62 -8.01 0.88 13.24
N ILE A 63 -6.71 0.85 12.95
CA ILE A 63 -5.64 0.75 13.97
C ILE A 63 -5.73 1.93 14.94
N ASN A 64 -5.84 3.17 14.45
CA ASN A 64 -5.96 4.34 15.32
C ASN A 64 -7.23 4.28 16.17
N LYS A 65 -8.37 3.85 15.60
CA LYS A 65 -9.61 3.68 16.36
C LYS A 65 -9.48 2.64 17.47
N ILE A 66 -8.85 1.50 17.19
CA ILE A 66 -8.58 0.46 18.19
C ILE A 66 -7.62 1.03 19.24
N ALA A 67 -6.50 1.64 18.85
CA ALA A 67 -5.50 2.21 19.74
C ALA A 67 -6.10 3.25 20.70
N LEU A 68 -7.00 4.11 20.22
CA LEU A 68 -7.66 5.12 21.06
C LEU A 68 -8.52 4.49 22.16
N ASN A 69 -9.09 3.30 21.93
CA ASN A 69 -9.79 2.55 22.98
C ASN A 69 -8.85 2.08 24.09
N TYR A 70 -7.57 1.90 23.78
CA TYR A 70 -6.49 1.57 24.72
C TYR A 70 -5.68 2.80 25.18
N GLY A 71 -6.14 4.03 24.90
CA GLY A 71 -5.48 5.27 25.33
C GLY A 71 -4.22 5.61 24.52
N MET A 72 -4.06 5.05 23.32
CA MET A 72 -2.91 5.25 22.44
C MET A 72 -3.32 5.75 21.07
N ILE A 73 -2.35 6.23 20.29
CA ILE A 73 -2.52 6.66 18.89
C ILE A 73 -1.22 6.45 18.11
N LEU A 74 -1.29 6.34 16.79
CA LEU A 74 -0.09 6.36 15.95
C LEU A 74 0.45 7.79 15.82
N LYS A 75 1.74 7.96 16.08
CA LYS A 75 2.45 9.26 16.03
C LYS A 75 2.86 9.68 14.62
N ASP A 76 2.92 8.72 13.71
CA ASP A 76 3.24 8.87 12.30
C ASP A 76 2.19 8.18 11.40
N ALA A 77 2.11 8.63 10.15
CA ALA A 77 1.09 8.22 9.19
C ALA A 77 1.70 8.03 7.80
N THR A 78 2.79 7.28 7.71
CA THR A 78 3.41 6.94 6.42
C THR A 78 2.92 5.59 5.89
N PRO A 79 2.56 5.49 4.60
CA PRO A 79 2.28 4.22 3.94
C PRO A 79 3.45 3.24 4.00
N PHE A 80 4.69 3.73 4.14
CA PHE A 80 5.88 2.88 4.20
C PHE A 80 5.97 2.04 5.48
N ASN A 81 5.14 2.31 6.49
CA ASN A 81 4.99 1.45 7.67
C ASN A 81 4.08 0.25 7.43
N PHE A 82 3.56 0.06 6.22
CA PHE A 82 2.67 -1.06 5.89
C PHE A 82 3.29 -1.97 4.85
N PHE A 83 2.93 -3.25 4.94
CA PHE A 83 3.23 -4.26 3.93
C PHE A 83 2.02 -5.17 3.72
N PHE A 84 2.02 -5.93 2.63
CA PHE A 84 0.94 -6.86 2.32
C PHE A 84 1.30 -8.30 2.68
N LYS A 85 0.41 -8.94 3.44
CA LYS A 85 0.49 -10.36 3.79
C LYS A 85 -0.90 -10.96 3.74
N GLN A 86 -1.06 -12.05 2.99
CA GLN A 86 -2.33 -12.77 2.86
C GLN A 86 -3.50 -11.84 2.49
N GLY A 87 -3.27 -10.94 1.52
CA GLY A 87 -4.27 -9.97 1.06
C GLY A 87 -4.61 -8.85 2.05
N SER A 88 -3.95 -8.76 3.21
CA SER A 88 -4.19 -7.71 4.21
C SER A 88 -3.01 -6.75 4.33
N ALA A 89 -3.30 -5.48 4.61
CA ALA A 89 -2.29 -4.49 4.93
C ALA A 89 -1.96 -4.56 6.43
N ILE A 90 -0.69 -4.79 6.75
CA ILE A 90 -0.20 -5.00 8.12
C ILE A 90 0.82 -3.92 8.46
N LEU A 91 0.65 -3.28 9.62
CA LEU A 91 1.61 -2.32 10.18
C LEU A 91 2.86 -3.07 10.67
N LEU A 92 4.05 -2.62 10.27
CA LEU A 92 5.32 -3.21 10.70
C LEU A 92 5.99 -2.47 11.86
N ASP A 93 5.70 -1.18 12.03
CA ASP A 93 6.32 -0.37 13.09
C ASP A 93 5.52 -0.41 14.40
N THR A 94 5.96 -1.28 15.31
CA THR A 94 5.40 -1.36 16.68
C THR A 94 5.74 -0.12 17.52
N SER A 95 6.81 0.60 17.18
CA SER A 95 7.27 1.76 17.95
C SER A 95 6.53 3.06 17.61
N SER A 96 5.62 3.02 16.62
CA SER A 96 4.78 4.14 16.20
C SER A 96 3.69 4.54 17.20
N PHE A 97 3.36 3.69 18.19
CA PHE A 97 2.33 4.02 19.17
C PHE A 97 2.84 4.96 20.26
N GLU A 98 2.03 5.95 20.60
CA GLU A 98 2.22 6.84 21.74
C GLU A 98 0.93 6.96 22.57
N PHE A 99 1.05 7.45 23.80
CA PHE A 99 -0.12 7.72 24.64
C PHE A 99 -0.87 8.96 24.15
N PHE A 100 -2.17 8.80 23.88
CA PHE A 100 -3.03 9.92 23.54
C PHE A 100 -3.34 10.74 24.80
N LYS A 101 -3.19 12.06 24.70
CA LYS A 101 -3.56 13.00 25.76
C LYS A 101 -4.78 13.80 25.33
N GLU A 102 -5.81 13.82 26.15
CA GLU A 102 -7.01 14.64 25.90
C GLU A 102 -6.64 16.10 25.67
N GLY A 103 -7.22 16.70 24.63
CA GLY A 103 -6.93 18.07 24.20
C GLY A 103 -5.63 18.23 23.42
N ALA A 104 -4.89 17.16 23.12
CA ALA A 104 -3.72 17.21 22.24
C ALA A 104 -4.12 17.26 20.75
N PRO A 105 -3.30 17.86 19.88
CA PRO A 105 -3.49 17.77 18.44
C PRO A 105 -3.22 16.35 17.93
N TRP A 106 -3.81 15.99 16.79
CA TRP A 106 -3.44 14.76 16.09
C TRP A 106 -2.10 14.96 15.35
N LEU A 107 -1.00 14.54 15.97
CA LEU A 107 0.37 14.81 15.50
C LEU A 107 0.61 14.31 14.06
N ALA A 108 0.13 13.12 13.73
CA ALA A 108 0.30 12.52 12.40
C ALA A 108 -0.61 13.14 11.31
N TYR A 109 -1.52 14.08 11.65
CA TYR A 109 -2.57 14.56 10.74
C TYR A 109 -2.04 15.11 9.41
N LYS A 110 -1.01 15.97 9.46
CA LYS A 110 -0.43 16.54 8.24
C LYS A 110 0.16 15.45 7.35
N GLN A 111 0.89 14.51 7.96
CA GLN A 111 1.48 13.38 7.24
C GLN A 111 0.39 12.50 6.64
N PHE A 112 -0.66 12.18 7.39
CA PHE A 112 -1.81 11.42 6.90
C PHE A 112 -2.46 12.08 5.68
N CYS A 113 -2.73 13.39 5.75
CA CYS A 113 -3.31 14.11 4.62
C CYS A 113 -2.43 14.05 3.38
N SER A 114 -1.11 14.22 3.53
CA SER A 114 -0.17 14.29 2.41
C SER A 114 0.22 12.91 1.83
N GLU A 115 0.40 11.90 2.68
CA GLU A 115 0.96 10.60 2.29
C GLU A 115 -0.11 9.50 2.11
N PHE A 116 -1.26 9.60 2.78
CA PHE A 116 -2.36 8.62 2.62
C PHE A 116 -3.55 9.21 1.84
N LEU A 117 -4.16 10.27 2.36
CA LEU A 117 -5.43 10.78 1.83
C LEU A 117 -5.27 11.42 0.45
N SER A 118 -4.18 12.16 0.23
CA SER A 118 -3.94 12.83 -1.04
C SER A 118 -3.73 11.85 -2.20
N PRO A 119 -2.84 10.83 -2.09
CA PRO A 119 -2.70 9.83 -3.15
C PRO A 119 -4.00 9.10 -3.46
N ILE A 120 -4.74 8.65 -2.45
CA ILE A 120 -6.00 7.93 -2.70
C ILE A 120 -7.09 8.82 -3.30
N ALA A 121 -7.16 10.09 -2.93
CA ALA A 121 -8.05 11.06 -3.56
C ALA A 121 -7.67 11.30 -5.02
N LEU A 122 -6.39 11.50 -5.33
CA LEU A 122 -5.91 11.65 -6.71
C LEU A 122 -6.25 10.41 -7.55
N MET A 123 -6.04 9.21 -7.02
CA MET A 123 -6.41 7.98 -7.72
C MET A 123 -7.92 7.84 -7.93
N HIS A 124 -8.71 8.15 -6.91
CA HIS A 124 -10.17 8.10 -6.99
C HIS A 124 -10.74 9.08 -8.03
N TYR A 125 -10.20 10.29 -8.11
CA TYR A 125 -10.75 11.34 -8.95
C TYR A 125 -10.11 11.44 -10.35
N ASN A 126 -8.82 11.13 -10.47
CA ASN A 126 -8.03 11.35 -11.69
C ASN A 126 -7.30 10.10 -12.20
N GLY A 127 -7.32 8.99 -11.45
CA GLY A 127 -6.97 7.65 -11.93
C GLY A 127 -5.71 7.05 -11.33
N GLN A 128 -5.53 5.74 -11.50
CA GLN A 128 -4.52 4.99 -10.74
C GLN A 128 -3.06 5.34 -11.08
N ILE A 129 -2.81 5.96 -12.24
CA ILE A 129 -1.48 6.45 -12.65
C ILE A 129 -0.82 7.38 -11.62
N TRP A 130 -1.63 8.07 -10.80
CA TRP A 130 -1.13 8.93 -9.72
C TRP A 130 -0.39 8.17 -8.62
N SER A 131 -0.58 6.84 -8.49
CA SER A 131 0.20 6.00 -7.57
C SER A 131 1.71 6.05 -7.86
N GLY A 132 2.11 6.14 -9.14
CA GLY A 132 3.50 6.25 -9.56
C GLY A 132 4.21 7.51 -9.03
N MET A 133 3.46 8.59 -8.73
CA MET A 133 4.05 9.82 -8.18
C MET A 133 4.63 9.64 -6.78
N VAL A 134 4.20 8.61 -6.04
CA VAL A 134 4.72 8.28 -4.72
C VAL A 134 6.20 7.89 -4.80
N LYS A 135 6.63 7.26 -5.91
CA LYS A 135 8.05 6.94 -6.17
C LYS A 135 8.93 8.20 -6.16
N ALA A 136 8.41 9.31 -6.70
CA ALA A 136 9.12 10.59 -6.77
C ALA A 136 8.93 11.46 -5.51
N ASN A 137 7.86 11.24 -4.74
CA ASN A 137 7.48 12.06 -3.59
C ASN A 137 7.10 11.17 -2.39
N LEU A 138 8.11 10.52 -1.79
CA LEU A 138 7.91 9.56 -0.69
C LEU A 138 7.21 10.18 0.53
N LYS A 139 7.43 11.48 0.79
CA LYS A 139 6.81 12.25 1.88
C LYS A 139 5.48 12.90 1.48
N GLY A 140 4.88 12.42 0.40
CA GLY A 140 3.64 12.94 -0.14
C GLY A 140 3.81 14.24 -0.93
N LEU A 141 2.71 14.65 -1.56
CA LEU A 141 2.67 15.90 -2.35
C LEU A 141 2.17 17.06 -1.47
N PRO A 142 2.62 18.31 -1.76
CA PRO A 142 2.06 19.50 -1.13
C PRO A 142 0.54 19.58 -1.35
N LEU A 143 -0.24 19.80 -0.29
CA LEU A 143 -1.71 19.81 -0.37
C LEU A 143 -2.25 20.90 -1.29
N ASN A 144 -1.54 22.02 -1.44
CA ASN A 144 -1.90 23.08 -2.39
C ASN A 144 -1.77 22.64 -3.85
N PHE A 145 -0.78 21.80 -4.17
CA PHE A 145 -0.66 21.16 -5.46
C PHE A 145 -1.81 20.18 -5.65
N VAL A 146 -2.02 19.26 -4.69
CA VAL A 146 -3.08 18.23 -4.75
C VAL A 146 -4.47 18.87 -4.93
N SER A 147 -4.80 19.88 -4.11
CA SER A 147 -6.07 20.60 -4.19
C SER A 147 -6.35 21.22 -5.56
N LYS A 148 -5.32 21.62 -6.30
CA LYS A 148 -5.47 22.18 -7.66
C LYS A 148 -5.64 21.10 -8.72
N GLN A 149 -5.15 19.88 -8.47
CA GLN A 149 -5.31 18.75 -9.40
C GLN A 149 -6.67 18.06 -9.25
N LEU A 150 -7.31 18.15 -8.08
CA LEU A 150 -8.62 17.54 -7.87
C LEU A 150 -9.73 18.30 -8.64
N PRO A 151 -10.72 17.58 -9.20
CA PRO A 151 -11.82 18.18 -9.96
C PRO A 151 -12.78 18.92 -9.03
N LEU A 152 -13.52 19.93 -9.54
CA LEU A 152 -14.45 20.75 -8.73
C LEU A 152 -15.43 19.92 -7.88
N LYS A 153 -15.83 18.73 -8.33
CA LYS A 153 -16.72 17.84 -7.58
C LYS A 153 -16.14 17.37 -6.23
N SER A 154 -14.82 17.37 -6.04
CA SER A 154 -14.19 17.02 -4.76
C SER A 154 -14.48 18.03 -3.66
N TRP A 155 -14.85 19.27 -4.00
CA TRP A 155 -15.25 20.29 -3.01
C TRP A 155 -16.58 19.96 -2.32
N PHE A 156 -17.43 19.13 -2.95
CA PHE A 156 -18.67 18.64 -2.34
C PHE A 156 -18.47 17.36 -1.52
N ASN A 157 -17.29 16.75 -1.57
CA ASN A 157 -16.93 15.66 -0.68
C ASN A 157 -16.37 16.26 0.62
N LEU A 158 -17.09 16.08 1.74
CA LEU A 158 -16.74 16.70 3.03
C LEU A 158 -15.32 16.34 3.50
N THR A 159 -14.88 15.10 3.29
CA THR A 159 -13.52 14.65 3.63
C THR A 159 -12.46 15.42 2.81
N CYS A 160 -12.62 15.51 1.49
CA CYS A 160 -11.71 16.30 0.64
C CYS A 160 -11.75 17.80 0.98
N LEU A 161 -12.94 18.34 1.21
CA LEU A 161 -13.14 19.75 1.55
C LEU A 161 -12.33 20.12 2.80
N LEU A 162 -12.50 19.37 3.89
CA LEU A 162 -11.85 19.66 5.17
C LEU A 162 -10.34 19.36 5.13
N HIS A 163 -9.96 18.19 4.63
CA HIS A 163 -8.62 17.64 4.85
C HIS A 163 -7.62 17.91 3.73
N ILE A 164 -8.11 18.29 2.54
CA ILE A 164 -7.28 18.66 1.39
C ILE A 164 -7.47 20.14 1.06
N HIS A 165 -8.67 20.56 0.68
CA HIS A 165 -8.92 21.90 0.13
C HIS A 165 -8.75 23.02 1.18
N MET A 166 -9.44 22.93 2.32
CA MET A 166 -9.30 23.91 3.39
C MET A 166 -7.90 23.86 4.01
N HIS A 167 -7.38 22.66 4.25
CA HIS A 167 -6.03 22.49 4.78
C HIS A 167 -4.97 23.14 3.87
N ALA A 168 -5.06 22.96 2.56
CA ALA A 168 -4.20 23.62 1.58
C ALA A 168 -4.27 25.16 1.65
N LYS A 169 -5.45 25.72 1.90
CA LYS A 169 -5.67 27.17 2.01
C LYS A 169 -4.98 27.75 3.25
N TYR A 170 -5.08 27.06 4.40
CA TYR A 170 -4.44 27.47 5.65
C TYR A 170 -2.93 27.21 5.69
N ALA A 171 -2.43 26.26 4.90
CA ALA A 171 -0.99 26.00 4.78
C ALA A 171 -0.24 27.09 3.96
N ASN A 172 -0.93 27.82 3.07
CA ASN A 172 -0.34 28.83 2.19
C ASN A 172 -0.32 30.25 2.75
N THR A 173 -0.90 30.49 3.92
CA THR A 173 -0.75 31.79 4.59
C THR A 173 0.67 31.89 5.11
N GLU A 174 1.51 32.74 4.51
CA GLU A 174 2.80 33.22 5.07
C GLU A 174 2.66 33.74 6.51
N SER A 175 1.42 34.05 6.91
CA SER A 175 1.01 34.27 8.29
C SER A 175 1.28 33.09 9.23
N SER A 176 1.47 31.85 8.78
CA SER A 176 1.75 30.72 9.69
C SER A 176 3.13 30.80 10.36
N VAL A 177 4.13 31.37 9.68
CA VAL A 177 5.49 31.57 10.23
C VAL A 177 5.58 32.85 11.08
N GLN A 178 4.78 33.87 10.78
CA GLN A 178 4.71 35.11 11.58
C GLN A 178 3.68 35.05 12.73
N GLU A 179 2.59 34.30 12.60
CA GLU A 179 1.57 34.10 13.63
C GLU A 179 1.98 33.06 14.69
N GLU A 180 2.87 32.11 14.39
CA GLU A 180 3.45 31.23 15.43
C GLU A 180 4.20 32.02 16.51
N ASN A 181 4.78 33.18 16.15
CA ASN A 181 5.44 34.07 17.10
C ASN A 181 4.46 35.01 17.85
N THR A 182 3.25 35.23 17.35
CA THR A 182 2.26 36.15 17.97
C THR A 182 1.07 35.45 18.64
N ARG A 183 0.79 34.17 18.34
CA ARG A 183 -0.28 33.36 18.95
C ARG A 183 0.16 32.46 20.10
N LYS A 184 1.22 32.83 20.83
CA LYS A 184 1.58 32.18 22.12
C LYS A 184 0.54 32.37 23.25
N SER A 185 -0.64 32.94 22.98
CA SER A 185 -1.63 33.31 24.01
C SER A 185 -3.02 32.69 23.88
N LYS A 186 -3.27 31.78 22.92
CA LYS A 186 -4.46 30.92 22.96
C LYS A 186 -4.06 29.48 22.66
N VAL A 187 -4.03 28.64 23.69
CA VAL A 187 -4.01 27.19 23.53
C VAL A 187 -5.22 26.84 22.68
N GLN A 188 -5.01 26.54 21.39
CA GLN A 188 -6.06 25.91 20.60
C GLN A 188 -6.35 24.57 21.27
N GLU A 189 -7.56 24.40 21.78
CA GLU A 189 -8.00 23.11 22.29
C GLU A 189 -7.86 22.07 21.17
N GLY A 190 -7.07 21.03 21.40
CA GLY A 190 -6.94 19.91 20.48
C GLY A 190 -8.17 19.01 20.50
N PHE A 191 -7.97 17.74 20.16
CA PHE A 191 -9.09 16.80 20.06
C PHE A 191 -9.41 16.16 21.41
N THR A 192 -10.70 15.96 21.66
CA THR A 192 -11.10 14.91 22.59
C THR A 192 -11.04 13.55 21.90
N LYS A 193 -10.93 12.45 22.65
CA LYS A 193 -10.98 11.11 22.08
C LYS A 193 -12.22 10.91 21.20
N GLU A 194 -13.40 11.34 21.63
CA GLU A 194 -14.66 11.15 20.90
C GLU A 194 -14.69 11.96 19.60
N LYS A 195 -14.17 13.20 19.63
CA LYS A 195 -14.05 14.04 18.43
C LYS A 195 -13.10 13.40 17.42
N LEU A 196 -11.97 12.85 17.90
CA LEU A 196 -11.00 12.21 17.03
C LEU A 196 -11.53 10.90 16.44
N LEU A 197 -12.22 10.08 17.23
CA LEU A 197 -12.91 8.89 16.73
C LEU A 197 -13.95 9.25 15.66
N SER A 198 -14.76 10.29 15.89
CA SER A 198 -15.75 10.77 14.92
C SER A 198 -15.10 11.25 13.61
N LEU A 199 -13.95 11.93 13.71
CA LEU A 199 -13.16 12.36 12.56
C LEU A 199 -12.64 11.16 11.76
N LEU A 200 -12.05 10.17 12.43
CA LEU A 200 -11.56 8.95 11.81
C LEU A 200 -12.70 8.16 11.14
N ASP A 201 -13.86 8.08 11.77
CA ASP A 201 -15.05 7.41 11.22
C ASP A 201 -15.60 8.11 9.96
N MET A 202 -15.61 9.44 9.93
CA MET A 202 -15.99 10.20 8.74
C MET A 202 -15.06 9.89 7.57
N ILE A 203 -13.74 9.94 7.80
CA ILE A 203 -12.74 9.66 6.75
C ILE A 203 -12.86 8.20 6.29
N LEU A 204 -12.99 7.27 7.24
CA LEU A 204 -13.13 5.83 7.00
C LEU A 204 -14.37 5.53 6.15
N SER A 205 -15.51 6.17 6.44
CA SER A 205 -16.74 6.05 5.66
C SER A 205 -16.52 6.50 4.21
N THR A 206 -15.87 7.65 4.01
CA THR A 206 -15.54 8.14 2.66
C THR A 206 -14.68 7.14 1.89
N VAL A 207 -13.60 6.64 2.50
CA VAL A 207 -12.67 5.73 1.81
C VAL A 207 -13.29 4.34 1.56
N LYS A 208 -14.16 3.86 2.45
CA LYS A 208 -14.95 2.64 2.22
C LYS A 208 -15.89 2.80 1.01
N ASN A 209 -16.41 4.00 0.76
CA ASN A 209 -17.27 4.30 -0.39
C ASN A 209 -16.51 4.53 -1.70
N TRP A 210 -15.25 4.95 -1.66
CA TRP A 210 -14.40 5.07 -2.84
C TRP A 210 -13.95 3.70 -3.34
N LYS A 211 -14.84 2.92 -3.96
CA LYS A 211 -14.58 1.51 -4.29
C LYS A 211 -13.61 1.30 -5.45
N GLN A 212 -13.49 2.28 -6.35
CA GLN A 212 -12.68 2.19 -7.58
C GLN A 212 -11.95 3.51 -7.85
N ALA A 213 -10.80 3.40 -8.53
CA ALA A 213 -10.10 4.53 -9.11
C ALA A 213 -10.89 5.11 -10.30
N TYR A 214 -10.57 6.33 -10.70
CA TYR A 214 -11.08 6.88 -11.95
C TYR A 214 -10.45 6.11 -13.12
N ASN A 215 -11.27 5.53 -13.99
CA ASN A 215 -10.76 4.85 -15.18
C ASN A 215 -10.43 5.88 -16.27
N ILE A 216 -9.13 6.12 -16.49
CA ILE A 216 -8.63 7.04 -17.53
C ILE A 216 -8.84 6.43 -18.92
N GLU A 217 -8.58 5.14 -19.07
CA GLU A 217 -8.61 4.44 -20.35
C GLU A 217 -9.73 3.39 -20.37
N LYS A 218 -10.87 3.78 -20.94
CA LYS A 218 -12.00 2.84 -21.13
C LYS A 218 -11.72 1.72 -22.15
N HIS A 219 -10.62 1.79 -22.89
CA HIS A 219 -10.35 0.93 -24.04
C HIS A 219 -9.70 -0.42 -23.69
N TRP A 220 -8.84 -0.49 -22.66
CA TRP A 220 -8.11 -1.74 -22.34
C TRP A 220 -8.97 -2.82 -21.67
N GLN A 221 -10.05 -2.44 -20.98
CA GLN A 221 -11.00 -3.40 -20.42
C GLN A 221 -11.62 -4.31 -21.49
N GLY A 222 -11.74 -3.81 -22.73
CA GLY A 222 -12.27 -4.58 -23.86
C GLY A 222 -11.22 -5.38 -24.65
N TYR A 223 -9.92 -5.16 -24.42
CA TYR A 223 -8.88 -5.90 -25.15
C TYR A 223 -8.88 -7.37 -24.70
N TYR A 224 -9.04 -7.65 -23.40
CA TYR A 224 -9.02 -9.01 -22.85
C TYR A 224 -10.34 -9.80 -22.98
N GLU A 225 -11.50 -9.13 -23.05
CA GLU A 225 -12.78 -9.79 -23.38
C GLU A 225 -12.89 -10.13 -24.87
N HIS A 226 -12.05 -9.51 -25.72
CA HIS A 226 -12.07 -9.69 -27.17
C HIS A 226 -10.75 -10.22 -27.77
N ASP A 227 -9.77 -10.59 -26.94
CA ASP A 227 -8.47 -11.03 -27.43
C ASP A 227 -8.53 -12.47 -27.99
N ILE A 228 -8.49 -12.55 -29.32
CA ILE A 228 -7.72 -13.42 -30.24
C ILE A 228 -7.42 -14.89 -29.83
N GLU A 229 -7.14 -15.20 -28.56
CA GLU A 229 -6.77 -16.54 -28.09
C GLU A 229 -8.02 -17.41 -27.82
N SER A 230 -8.21 -18.45 -28.62
CA SER A 230 -9.32 -19.39 -28.43
C SER A 230 -9.30 -20.04 -27.03
N PRO A 231 -10.47 -20.39 -26.46
CA PRO A 231 -10.53 -21.13 -25.19
C PRO A 231 -9.67 -22.41 -25.18
N ILE A 232 -9.55 -23.07 -26.34
CA ILE A 232 -8.72 -24.27 -26.53
C ILE A 232 -7.25 -23.97 -26.24
N TYR A 233 -6.75 -22.85 -26.77
CA TYR A 233 -5.37 -22.45 -26.59
C TYR A 233 -5.06 -22.14 -25.12
N LEU A 234 -5.96 -21.43 -24.44
CA LEU A 234 -5.80 -21.10 -23.02
C LEU A 234 -5.84 -22.36 -22.14
N ASN A 235 -6.78 -23.27 -22.38
CA ASN A 235 -6.86 -24.54 -21.65
C ASN A 235 -5.60 -25.38 -21.88
N ARG A 236 -5.06 -25.42 -23.11
CA ARG A 236 -3.82 -26.14 -23.40
C ARG A 236 -2.61 -25.53 -22.68
N LYS A 237 -2.52 -24.20 -22.57
CA LYS A 237 -1.50 -23.54 -21.76
C LYS A 237 -1.61 -23.93 -20.28
N GLU A 238 -2.81 -23.94 -19.71
CA GLU A 238 -3.02 -24.35 -18.32
C GLU A 238 -2.54 -25.79 -18.05
N GLU A 239 -2.84 -26.73 -18.95
CA GLU A 239 -2.37 -28.12 -18.84
C GLU A 239 -0.83 -28.19 -18.81
N ILE A 240 -0.17 -27.44 -19.70
CA ILE A 240 1.30 -27.40 -19.81
C ILE A 240 1.90 -26.83 -18.52
N ILE A 241 1.38 -25.69 -18.05
CA ILE A 241 1.87 -25.02 -16.83
C ILE A 241 1.65 -25.90 -15.61
N THR A 242 0.48 -26.55 -15.49
CA THR A 242 0.19 -27.50 -14.41
C THR A 242 1.20 -28.65 -14.39
N LYS A 243 1.54 -29.19 -15.57
CA LYS A 243 2.56 -30.23 -15.71
C LYS A 243 3.94 -29.72 -15.30
N TRP A 244 4.32 -28.49 -15.67
CA TRP A 244 5.59 -27.89 -15.25
C TRP A 244 5.67 -27.68 -13.74
N LEU A 245 4.62 -27.15 -13.12
CA LEU A 245 4.54 -26.97 -11.66
C LEU A 245 4.68 -28.30 -10.92
N SER A 246 4.00 -29.35 -11.41
CA SER A 246 4.06 -30.70 -10.85
C SER A 246 5.46 -31.33 -10.93
N ASN A 247 6.20 -31.06 -12.01
CA ASN A 247 7.53 -31.60 -12.24
C ASN A 247 8.61 -30.84 -11.47
N VAL A 248 8.58 -29.51 -11.53
CA VAL A 248 9.61 -28.64 -10.92
C VAL A 248 9.40 -28.52 -9.41
N LYS A 249 8.14 -28.56 -8.94
CA LYS A 249 7.74 -28.36 -7.54
C LYS A 249 8.37 -27.11 -6.91
N PRO A 250 8.24 -25.93 -7.55
CA PRO A 250 8.81 -24.72 -6.99
C PRO A 250 8.09 -24.34 -5.69
N LYS A 251 8.80 -23.69 -4.75
CA LYS A 251 8.16 -23.09 -3.57
C LYS A 251 7.48 -21.77 -3.94
N THR A 252 8.09 -21.01 -4.83
CA THR A 252 7.62 -19.69 -5.25
C THR A 252 7.48 -19.63 -6.77
N VAL A 253 6.43 -18.97 -7.26
CA VAL A 253 6.28 -18.63 -8.67
C VAL A 253 6.34 -17.12 -8.82
N ILE A 254 7.09 -16.63 -9.81
CA ILE A 254 7.12 -15.22 -10.19
C ILE A 254 6.47 -15.13 -11.57
N ASP A 255 5.32 -14.47 -11.66
CA ASP A 255 4.56 -14.32 -12.89
C ASP A 255 4.79 -12.92 -13.46
N LEU A 256 5.54 -12.84 -14.57
CA LEU A 256 5.91 -11.60 -15.26
C LEU A 256 4.89 -11.31 -16.36
N GLY A 257 4.14 -10.21 -16.22
CA GLY A 257 3.01 -9.92 -17.11
C GLY A 257 1.79 -10.75 -16.75
N ALA A 258 1.43 -10.74 -15.46
CA ALA A 258 0.41 -11.62 -14.92
C ALA A 258 -1.00 -11.36 -15.48
N ASN A 259 -1.23 -10.21 -16.14
CA ASN A 259 -2.51 -9.82 -16.71
C ASN A 259 -3.62 -9.90 -15.63
N THR A 260 -4.78 -10.47 -15.92
CA THR A 260 -5.87 -10.71 -14.96
C THR A 260 -5.59 -11.84 -13.97
N GLY A 261 -4.38 -12.41 -13.98
CA GLY A 261 -3.90 -13.38 -13.00
C GLY A 261 -4.29 -14.83 -13.26
N ARG A 262 -4.80 -15.18 -14.44
CA ARG A 262 -5.25 -16.55 -14.74
C ARG A 262 -4.23 -17.62 -14.36
N PHE A 263 -2.96 -17.44 -14.76
CA PHE A 263 -1.89 -18.39 -14.46
C PHE A 263 -1.30 -18.22 -13.05
N SER A 264 -1.30 -17.00 -12.51
CA SER A 264 -1.00 -16.76 -11.09
C SER A 264 -1.96 -17.50 -10.15
N LEU A 265 -3.27 -17.47 -10.44
CA LEU A 265 -4.32 -18.18 -9.69
C LEU A 265 -4.19 -19.69 -9.83
N LEU A 266 -3.81 -20.18 -11.01
CA LEU A 266 -3.50 -21.60 -11.23
C LEU A 266 -2.31 -22.03 -10.37
N ALA A 267 -1.20 -21.29 -10.44
CA ALA A 267 0.02 -21.58 -9.72
C ALA A 267 -0.19 -21.58 -8.20
N ALA A 268 -0.99 -20.65 -7.68
CA ALA A 268 -1.28 -20.51 -6.26
C ALA A 268 -1.91 -21.76 -5.61
N LYS A 269 -2.48 -22.68 -6.39
CA LYS A 269 -3.01 -23.96 -5.87
C LYS A 269 -1.90 -24.95 -5.48
N GLU A 270 -0.73 -24.85 -6.12
CA GLU A 270 0.34 -25.85 -6.05
C GLU A 270 1.59 -25.35 -5.30
N VAL A 271 1.72 -24.04 -5.08
CA VAL A 271 2.95 -23.42 -4.55
C VAL A 271 2.71 -22.62 -3.28
N LYS A 272 3.78 -22.37 -2.52
CA LYS A 272 3.69 -21.63 -1.25
C LYS A 272 3.48 -20.13 -1.45
N GLN A 273 3.95 -19.58 -2.56
CA GLN A 273 3.83 -18.16 -2.86
C GLN A 273 3.84 -17.89 -4.37
N VAL A 274 3.03 -16.94 -4.80
CA VAL A 274 3.06 -16.35 -6.14
C VAL A 274 3.32 -14.85 -5.99
N ILE A 275 4.30 -14.33 -6.73
CA ILE A 275 4.54 -12.90 -6.90
C ILE A 275 4.15 -12.56 -8.33
N ALA A 276 3.04 -11.84 -8.48
CA ALA A 276 2.52 -11.42 -9.78
C ALA A 276 2.95 -9.98 -10.07
N LEU A 277 3.62 -9.76 -11.20
CA LEU A 277 4.01 -8.43 -11.66
C LEU A 277 3.20 -8.07 -12.89
N GLU A 278 2.56 -6.92 -12.85
CA GLU A 278 1.76 -6.42 -13.97
C GLU A 278 1.84 -4.90 -14.07
N SER A 279 1.94 -4.39 -15.29
CA SER A 279 1.99 -2.96 -15.61
C SER A 279 0.60 -2.32 -15.64
N ASP A 280 -0.41 -3.02 -16.16
CA ASP A 280 -1.76 -2.47 -16.30
C ASP A 280 -2.48 -2.41 -14.95
N TYR A 281 -2.90 -1.20 -14.60
CA TYR A 281 -3.56 -0.92 -13.32
C TYR A 281 -4.85 -1.71 -13.11
N ASN A 282 -5.65 -1.92 -14.16
CA ASN A 282 -6.92 -2.64 -14.07
C ASN A 282 -6.69 -4.14 -13.86
N CYS A 283 -5.68 -4.70 -14.53
CA CYS A 283 -5.25 -6.09 -14.37
C CYS A 283 -4.76 -6.36 -12.94
N VAL A 284 -3.93 -5.48 -12.38
CA VAL A 284 -3.47 -5.59 -10.99
C VAL A 284 -4.66 -5.56 -10.01
N ASP A 285 -5.61 -4.63 -10.19
CA ASP A 285 -6.81 -4.57 -9.35
C ASP A 285 -7.71 -5.80 -9.55
N ALA A 286 -7.82 -6.34 -10.77
CA ALA A 286 -8.57 -7.58 -11.04
C ALA A 286 -7.98 -8.79 -10.30
N ILE A 287 -6.65 -8.92 -10.28
CA ILE A 287 -5.95 -9.94 -9.47
C ILE A 287 -6.29 -9.74 -7.99
N GLU A 288 -6.26 -8.49 -7.51
CA GLU A 288 -6.49 -8.21 -6.10
C GLU A 288 -7.96 -8.42 -5.68
N ILE A 289 -8.91 -8.22 -6.60
CA ILE A 289 -10.32 -8.62 -6.42
C ILE A 289 -10.41 -10.14 -6.30
N ALA A 290 -9.81 -10.89 -7.23
CA ALA A 290 -9.82 -12.35 -7.21
C ALA A 290 -9.18 -12.93 -5.93
N ILE A 291 -8.10 -12.30 -5.44
CA ILE A 291 -7.48 -12.64 -4.14
C ILE A 291 -8.47 -12.47 -3.00
N ASN A 292 -9.23 -11.37 -2.96
CA ASN A 292 -10.20 -11.11 -1.89
C ASN A 292 -11.39 -12.06 -1.95
N GLU A 293 -11.99 -12.23 -3.13
CA GLU A 293 -13.17 -13.07 -3.33
C GLU A 293 -12.87 -14.55 -3.11
N GLY A 294 -11.72 -15.02 -3.62
CA GLY A 294 -11.24 -16.39 -3.43
C GLY A 294 -10.56 -16.64 -2.07
N GLN A 295 -10.40 -15.61 -1.23
CA GLN A 295 -9.66 -15.67 0.04
C GLN A 295 -8.25 -16.26 -0.13
N ILE A 296 -7.58 -15.92 -1.23
CA ILE A 296 -6.31 -16.51 -1.62
C ILE A 296 -5.18 -15.86 -0.80
N LYS A 297 -4.46 -16.67 -0.03
CA LYS A 297 -3.51 -16.16 0.97
C LYS A 297 -2.07 -16.04 0.48
N ASN A 298 -1.77 -16.66 -0.66
CA ASN A 298 -0.40 -16.87 -1.13
C ASN A 298 -0.09 -16.17 -2.45
N ILE A 299 -0.91 -15.24 -2.92
CA ILE A 299 -0.57 -14.36 -4.05
C ILE A 299 -0.31 -12.95 -3.53
N LEU A 300 0.76 -12.34 -4.05
CA LEU A 300 1.01 -10.91 -3.92
C LEU A 300 1.17 -10.32 -5.32
N VAL A 301 0.27 -9.44 -5.71
CA VAL A 301 0.36 -8.67 -6.95
C VAL A 301 1.03 -7.32 -6.70
N GLN A 302 1.87 -6.87 -7.63
CA GLN A 302 2.52 -5.55 -7.62
C GLN A 302 2.36 -4.89 -8.99
N GLN A 303 2.02 -3.59 -8.98
CA GLN A 303 2.03 -2.77 -10.17
C GLN A 303 3.48 -2.42 -10.53
N ILE A 304 4.00 -3.05 -11.58
CA ILE A 304 5.37 -2.90 -12.04
C ILE A 304 5.40 -3.00 -13.56
N ASP A 305 5.91 -1.95 -14.20
CA ASP A 305 6.36 -2.01 -15.57
C ASP A 305 7.77 -2.62 -15.63
N LEU A 306 7.92 -3.71 -16.39
CA LEU A 306 9.20 -4.39 -16.57
C LEU A 306 10.16 -3.60 -17.49
N ALA A 307 9.66 -2.66 -18.29
CA ALA A 307 10.48 -1.70 -19.02
C ALA A 307 10.94 -0.52 -18.15
N GLU A 308 10.13 -0.15 -17.13
CA GLU A 308 10.42 0.97 -16.22
C GLU A 308 10.47 0.52 -14.74
N THR A 309 11.33 -0.44 -14.45
CA THR A 309 11.41 -1.03 -13.10
C THR A 309 11.78 -0.02 -12.01
N SER A 310 11.41 -0.32 -10.76
CA SER A 310 11.89 0.45 -9.61
C SER A 310 13.39 0.22 -9.42
N PRO A 311 14.26 1.25 -9.52
CA PRO A 311 15.68 1.11 -9.25
C PRO A 311 15.91 0.97 -7.74
N ASN A 312 17.18 0.79 -7.35
CA ASN A 312 17.59 1.11 -5.99
C ASN A 312 17.53 2.63 -5.81
N PHE A 313 17.01 3.14 -4.68
CA PHE A 313 17.02 4.58 -4.41
C PHE A 313 16.91 4.91 -2.91
N GLY A 314 16.93 6.20 -2.59
CA GLY A 314 17.03 6.74 -1.23
C GLY A 314 18.48 7.01 -0.84
N ALA A 315 18.76 7.16 0.46
CA ALA A 315 20.10 7.49 0.94
C ALA A 315 21.14 6.46 0.47
N LEU A 316 22.12 6.90 -0.32
CA LEU A 316 23.15 6.06 -0.94
C LEU A 316 22.59 4.86 -1.74
N GLU A 317 21.36 4.97 -2.25
CA GLU A 317 20.65 3.91 -2.97
C GLU A 317 20.40 2.64 -2.14
N LYS A 318 20.32 2.78 -0.81
CA LYS A 318 20.20 1.64 0.11
C LYS A 318 18.86 1.55 0.85
N GLU A 319 18.02 2.57 0.73
CA GLU A 319 16.77 2.66 1.50
C GLU A 319 15.66 1.82 0.87
N TYR A 320 15.53 1.90 -0.47
CA TYR A 320 14.55 1.15 -1.24
C TYR A 320 15.28 0.27 -2.25
N SER A 321 15.14 -1.04 -2.11
CA SER A 321 15.75 -2.01 -3.03
C SER A 321 14.96 -2.13 -4.31
N SER A 322 15.63 -2.39 -5.43
CA SER A 322 15.03 -2.62 -6.75
C SER A 322 14.18 -3.87 -6.77
N ILE A 323 13.27 -3.98 -7.75
CA ILE A 323 12.43 -5.18 -7.87
C ILE A 323 13.26 -6.45 -8.06
N PHE A 324 14.36 -6.37 -8.81
CA PHE A 324 15.24 -7.52 -9.02
C PHE A 324 15.93 -7.97 -7.74
N GLN A 325 16.37 -7.03 -6.89
CA GLN A 325 16.93 -7.38 -5.58
C GLN A 325 15.87 -7.96 -4.63
N ARG A 326 14.65 -7.43 -4.66
CA ARG A 326 13.53 -7.96 -3.86
C ARG A 326 13.16 -9.39 -4.27
N ILE A 327 13.19 -9.68 -5.58
CA ILE A 327 12.88 -11.00 -6.14
C ILE A 327 14.05 -11.99 -6.00
N SER A 328 15.30 -11.52 -6.06
CA SER A 328 16.49 -12.38 -5.96
C SER A 328 16.85 -12.80 -4.54
N ASN A 329 16.16 -12.25 -3.53
CA ASN A 329 16.36 -12.63 -2.13
C ASN A 329 16.25 -14.15 -1.94
N SER A 330 17.24 -14.72 -1.26
CA SER A 330 17.47 -16.17 -1.11
C SER A 330 16.29 -16.95 -0.52
N HIS A 331 15.39 -16.27 0.20
CA HIS A 331 14.17 -16.86 0.77
C HIS A 331 13.13 -17.31 -0.26
N LEU A 332 13.19 -16.80 -1.50
CA LEU A 332 12.26 -17.17 -2.56
C LEU A 332 12.67 -18.46 -3.31
N SER A 333 13.84 -19.05 -3.03
CA SER A 333 14.36 -20.25 -3.70
C SER A 333 13.87 -21.58 -3.06
N PRO A 334 13.44 -22.59 -3.85
CA PRO A 334 13.39 -22.65 -5.31
C PRO A 334 12.19 -21.88 -5.90
N SER A 335 12.48 -21.03 -6.90
CA SER A 335 11.47 -20.26 -7.64
C SER A 335 11.32 -20.77 -9.08
N LEU A 336 10.13 -20.66 -9.65
CA LEU A 336 9.87 -20.73 -11.09
C LEU A 336 9.48 -19.34 -11.59
N VAL A 337 10.11 -18.85 -12.65
CA VAL A 337 9.72 -17.60 -13.31
C VAL A 337 8.90 -17.93 -14.56
N MET A 338 7.71 -17.36 -14.64
CA MET A 338 6.83 -17.44 -15.80
C MET A 338 6.86 -16.09 -16.52
N ALA A 339 7.05 -16.12 -17.84
CA ALA A 339 7.00 -14.96 -18.71
C ALA A 339 6.18 -15.34 -19.95
N LEU A 340 4.86 -15.35 -19.79
CA LEU A 340 3.95 -15.92 -20.77
C LEU A 340 3.52 -14.82 -21.74
N ALA A 341 4.02 -14.86 -22.97
CA ALA A 341 3.67 -13.89 -24.01
C ALA A 341 4.03 -12.42 -23.69
N ILE A 342 4.99 -12.13 -22.80
CA ILE A 342 5.43 -10.75 -22.50
C ILE A 342 6.68 -10.31 -23.26
N ILE A 343 7.56 -11.25 -23.64
CA ILE A 343 8.87 -10.93 -24.24
C ILE A 343 8.73 -10.14 -25.54
N HIS A 344 7.74 -10.47 -26.37
CA HIS A 344 7.50 -9.75 -27.61
C HIS A 344 6.94 -8.34 -27.38
N HIS A 345 6.13 -8.10 -26.34
CA HIS A 345 5.71 -6.75 -25.97
C HIS A 345 6.91 -5.90 -25.49
N LEU A 346 7.78 -6.49 -24.67
CA LEU A 346 9.02 -5.83 -24.24
C LEU A 346 9.93 -5.46 -25.42
N HIS A 347 10.02 -6.33 -26.41
CA HIS A 347 10.82 -6.07 -27.60
C HIS A 347 10.18 -5.03 -28.54
N PHE A 348 8.93 -5.25 -28.94
CA PHE A 348 8.28 -4.48 -30.00
C PHE A 348 7.71 -3.15 -29.52
N CYS A 349 7.15 -3.10 -28.30
CA CYS A 349 6.51 -1.88 -27.78
C CYS A 349 7.49 -1.02 -27.00
N ASN A 350 8.43 -1.64 -26.27
CA ASN A 350 9.37 -0.94 -25.38
C ASN A 350 10.80 -0.88 -25.93
N PHE A 351 11.04 -1.40 -27.13
CA PHE A 351 12.33 -1.36 -27.84
C PHE A 351 13.50 -1.91 -27.00
N LEU A 352 13.23 -2.86 -26.11
CA LEU A 352 14.28 -3.50 -25.33
C LEU A 352 15.09 -4.44 -26.23
N SER A 353 16.41 -4.26 -26.20
CA SER A 353 17.38 -5.22 -26.75
C SER A 353 17.79 -6.18 -25.63
N PHE A 354 17.63 -7.48 -25.87
CA PHE A 354 18.03 -8.56 -24.97
C PHE A 354 18.98 -9.51 -25.67
#